data_AF-A0A258BR74-F1
#
_entry.id   AF-A0A258BR74-F1
#
_cell.length_a   1.000
_cell.length_b   1.000
_cell.length_c   1.000
_cell.angle_alpha   90.00
_cell.angle_beta   90.00
_cell.angle_gamma   90.00
#
_symmetry.space_group_name_H-M   'P 1'
#
loop_
_entity.id
_entity.type
_entity.pdbx_description
1 polymer ?
#
loop_
_entity_poly.entity_id
_entity_poly.type
_entity_poly.pdbx_seq_one_letter_code
_entity_poly.pdbx_strand_id
1 'polypeptide(L)'
;VRTFCWMLAFSGCRISEALSLTRDSIDFESQHVIIRCLKKRGQRVFRAIPLPPHYLQALQRWLQTTDAESKLLWPWSRMTGYRRIVEVMQDAGIRGSYATPKGLRHAFGVRAIQASVPLTLVQK
;
A
#
# COMPACT_ATOMS: atom_id res chain seq x y z
N VAL A 1 9.74 0.62 -7.68
CA VAL A 1 8.75 -0.49 -7.62
C VAL A 1 8.68 -1.13 -6.24
N ARG A 2 9.81 -1.54 -5.63
CA ARG A 2 9.86 -2.13 -4.28
C ARG A 2 8.98 -1.45 -3.22
N THR A 3 9.10 -0.13 -3.06
CA THR A 3 8.34 0.66 -2.06
C THR A 3 6.83 0.62 -2.29
N PHE A 4 6.38 0.50 -3.54
CA PHE A 4 4.98 0.34 -3.91
C PHE A 4 4.44 -1.04 -3.55
N CYS A 5 5.17 -2.11 -3.87
CA CYS A 5 4.79 -3.47 -3.50
C CYS A 5 4.68 -3.63 -1.98
N TRP A 6 5.63 -3.08 -1.23
CA TRP A 6 5.61 -3.09 0.24
C TRP A 6 4.45 -2.28 0.81
N MET A 7 4.08 -1.13 0.21
CA MET A 7 2.90 -0.38 0.62
C MET A 7 1.66 -1.28 0.62
N LEU A 8 1.39 -2.00 -0.48
CA LEU A 8 0.23 -2.89 -0.56
C LEU A 8 0.34 -4.06 0.42
N ALA A 9 1.53 -4.65 0.56
CA ALA A 9 1.75 -5.81 1.42
C ALA A 9 1.59 -5.48 2.91
N PHE A 10 2.06 -4.31 3.36
CA PHE A 10 2.01 -3.92 4.77
C PHE A 10 0.73 -3.19 5.18
N SER A 11 0.00 -2.60 4.23
CA SER A 11 -1.22 -1.84 4.56
C SER A 11 -2.52 -2.54 4.15
N GLY A 12 -2.46 -3.53 3.26
CA GLY A 12 -3.66 -4.16 2.69
C GLY A 12 -4.58 -3.20 1.93
N CYS A 13 -4.08 -2.03 1.51
CA CYS A 13 -4.89 -1.07 0.77
C CYS A 13 -5.17 -1.55 -0.66
N ARG A 14 -6.19 -0.95 -1.30
CA ARG A 14 -6.45 -1.18 -2.73
C ARG A 14 -5.37 -0.47 -3.54
N ILE A 15 -5.01 -1.03 -4.69
CA ILE A 15 -4.06 -0.39 -5.61
C ILE A 15 -4.41 1.07 -5.95
N SER A 16 -5.70 1.37 -6.14
CA SER A 16 -6.16 2.73 -6.43
C SER A 16 -6.02 3.68 -5.24
N GLU A 17 -6.09 3.15 -4.01
CA GLU A 17 -5.83 3.93 -2.79
C GLU A 17 -4.32 4.22 -2.69
N ALA A 18 -3.47 3.21 -2.91
CA ALA A 18 -2.00 3.37 -2.93
C ALA A 18 -1.53 4.40 -3.97
N LEU A 19 -2.08 4.35 -5.19
CA LEU A 19 -1.74 5.29 -6.27
C LEU A 19 -2.28 6.71 -6.06
N SER A 20 -3.18 6.91 -5.08
CA SER A 20 -3.65 8.24 -4.69
C SER A 20 -2.84 8.88 -3.56
N LEU A 21 -1.86 8.15 -3.00
CA LEU A 21 -1.05 8.64 -1.89
C LEU A 21 -0.09 9.73 -2.35
N THR A 22 0.03 10.75 -1.50
CA THR A 22 0.97 11.86 -1.60
C THR A 22 2.02 11.74 -0.50
N ARG A 23 3.03 12.62 -0.52
CA ARG A 23 4.02 12.72 0.58
C ARG A 23 3.33 12.98 1.93
N ASP A 24 2.31 13.83 1.96
CA ASP A 24 1.51 14.16 3.15
C ASP A 24 0.62 13.01 3.64
N SER A 25 0.48 11.94 2.85
CA SER A 25 -0.25 10.75 3.29
C SER A 25 0.57 9.91 4.27
N ILE A 26 1.87 10.18 4.44
CA ILE A 26 2.75 9.43 5.32
C ILE A 26 3.11 10.30 6.53
N ASP A 27 2.74 9.81 7.72
CA ASP A 27 3.19 10.36 8.98
C ASP A 27 4.37 9.52 9.49
N PHE A 28 5.58 10.03 9.27
CA PHE A 28 6.81 9.35 9.69
C PHE A 28 7.02 9.36 11.20
N GLU A 29 6.46 10.35 11.90
CA GLU A 29 6.59 10.47 13.35
C GLU A 29 5.69 9.46 14.06
N SER A 30 4.41 9.41 13.70
CA SER A 30 3.48 8.43 14.27
C SER A 30 3.59 7.04 13.63
N GLN A 31 4.37 6.90 12.55
CA GLN A 31 4.55 5.66 11.79
C GLN A 31 3.28 5.13 11.10
N HIS A 32 2.48 6.03 10.55
CA HIS A 32 1.22 5.68 9.87
C HIS A 32 1.19 6.12 8.40
N VAL A 33 0.40 5.41 7.60
CA VAL A 33 -0.14 5.94 6.35
C VAL A 33 -1.61 6.30 6.54
N ILE A 34 -1.98 7.50 6.12
CA ILE A 34 -3.35 8.00 6.12
C ILE A 34 -3.96 7.77 4.74
N ILE A 35 -4.94 6.86 4.67
CA ILE A 35 -5.55 6.45 3.41
C ILE A 35 -6.99 6.95 3.32
N ARG A 36 -7.28 7.68 2.24
CA ARG A 36 -8.65 8.05 1.88
C ARG A 36 -9.41 6.84 1.32
N CYS A 37 -10.55 6.51 1.92
CA CYS A 37 -11.41 5.41 1.48
C CYS A 37 -12.23 5.83 0.25
N LEU A 38 -11.86 5.36 -0.94
CA LEU A 38 -12.50 5.74 -2.20
C LEU A 38 -13.88 5.09 -2.44
N LYS A 39 -14.29 4.10 -1.64
CA LYS A 39 -15.56 3.37 -1.83
C LYS A 39 -16.76 3.92 -1.07
N LYS A 40 -16.59 4.89 -0.17
CA LYS A 40 -17.70 5.51 0.58
C LYS A 40 -18.06 6.85 -0.08
N ARG A 41 -18.93 6.80 -1.11
CA ARG A 41 -19.41 8.02 -1.80
C ARG A 41 -20.13 8.93 -0.79
N GLY A 42 -19.79 10.22 -0.74
CA GLY A 42 -20.42 11.23 0.12
C GLY A 42 -19.70 11.55 1.43
N GLN A 43 -18.86 10.66 1.96
CA GLN A 43 -18.12 10.89 3.21
C GLN A 43 -16.61 10.81 2.97
N ARG A 44 -15.85 11.83 3.41
CA ARG A 44 -14.38 11.79 3.41
C ARG A 44 -13.90 10.91 4.56
N VAL A 45 -14.01 9.59 4.39
CA VAL A 45 -13.54 8.63 5.39
C VAL A 45 -12.06 8.36 5.17
N PHE A 46 -11.26 8.60 6.20
CA PHE A 46 -9.84 8.29 6.24
C PHE A 46 -9.59 7.17 7.26
N ARG A 47 -8.54 6.38 7.02
CA ARG A 47 -8.03 5.40 7.99
C ARG A 47 -6.53 5.54 8.11
N ALA A 48 -6.04 5.55 9.34
CA ALA A 48 -4.62 5.46 9.65
C ALA A 48 -4.25 3.98 9.73
N ILE A 49 -3.20 3.57 9.02
CA ILE A 49 -2.67 2.21 9.07
C ILE A 49 -1.21 2.27 9.54
N PRO A 50 -0.85 1.59 10.64
CA PRO A 50 0.53 1.56 11.09
C PRO A 50 1.41 0.85 10.06
N LEU A 51 2.59 1.41 9.81
CA LEU A 51 3.58 0.87 8.89
C LEU A 51 4.83 0.41 9.66
N PRO A 52 5.48 -0.70 9.25
CA PRO A 52 6.69 -1.15 9.92
C PRO A 52 7.83 -0.11 9.82
N PRO A 53 8.61 0.12 10.88
CA PRO A 53 9.70 1.11 10.89
C PRO A 53 10.73 0.90 9.76
N HIS A 54 11.10 -0.36 9.49
CA HIS A 54 12.04 -0.69 8.43
C HIS A 54 11.54 -0.32 7.03
N TYR A 55 10.21 -0.38 6.82
CA TYR A 55 9.60 0.07 5.58
C TYR A 55 9.65 1.60 5.49
N LEU A 56 9.28 2.31 6.56
CA LEU A 56 9.31 3.77 6.60
C LEU A 56 10.71 4.31 6.31
N GLN A 57 11.75 3.72 6.89
CA GLN A 57 13.14 4.08 6.57
C GLN A 57 13.48 3.87 5.09
N ALA A 58 13.06 2.76 4.50
CA ALA A 58 13.28 2.48 3.09
C ALA A 58 12.48 3.43 2.17
N LEU A 59 11.27 3.81 2.59
CA LEU A 59 10.41 4.75 1.88
C LEU A 59 11.00 6.16 1.93
N GLN A 60 11.47 6.61 3.09
CA GLN A 60 12.10 7.92 3.27
C GLN A 60 13.36 8.07 2.42
N ARG A 61 14.26 7.07 2.43
CA ARG A 61 15.44 7.07 1.55
C ARG A 61 15.06 7.13 0.07
N TRP A 62 14.04 6.38 -0.33
CA TRP A 62 13.58 6.42 -1.72
C TRP A 62 12.97 7.78 -2.09
N LEU A 63 12.23 8.41 -1.17
CA LEU A 63 11.63 9.73 -1.38
C LEU A 63 12.65 10.86 -1.61
N GLN A 64 13.86 10.71 -1.08
CA GLN A 64 14.99 11.62 -1.32
C GLN A 64 15.56 11.49 -2.74
N THR A 65 15.33 10.36 -3.41
CA THR A 65 15.82 10.09 -4.78
C THR A 65 14.78 10.38 -5.86
N THR A 66 13.52 10.54 -5.48
CA THR A 66 12.42 10.86 -6.39
C THR A 66 12.22 12.36 -6.53
N ASP A 67 11.78 12.75 -7.73
CA ASP A 67 11.36 14.10 -8.06
C ASP A 67 10.44 14.70 -6.99
N ALA A 68 10.81 15.89 -6.52
CA ALA A 68 10.09 16.64 -5.50
C ALA A 68 8.80 17.26 -6.05
N GLU A 69 8.74 17.51 -7.37
CA GLU A 69 7.60 18.16 -8.04
C GLU A 69 6.37 17.23 -8.15
N SER A 70 6.59 15.91 -8.06
CA SER A 70 5.49 14.96 -8.13
C SER A 70 4.67 14.95 -6.84
N LYS A 71 3.40 15.36 -6.94
CA LYS A 71 2.44 15.32 -5.82
C LYS A 71 2.17 13.89 -5.34
N LEU A 72 2.15 12.92 -6.26
CA LEU A 72 1.85 11.52 -5.95
C LEU A 72 3.15 10.78 -5.64
N LEU A 73 3.09 9.86 -4.68
CA LEU A 73 4.23 8.97 -4.39
C LEU A 73 4.60 8.15 -5.62
N TRP A 74 3.61 7.53 -6.27
CA TRP A 74 3.81 6.75 -7.49
C TRP A 74 2.92 7.29 -8.60
N PRO A 75 3.43 8.16 -9.49
CA PRO A 75 2.66 8.82 -10.54
C PRO A 75 2.38 7.88 -11.72
N TRP A 76 1.71 6.76 -11.44
CA TRP A 76 1.42 5.71 -12.40
C TRP A 76 -0.08 5.57 -12.60
N SER A 77 -0.46 5.16 -13.82
CA SER A 77 -1.81 4.65 -14.04
C SER A 77 -2.05 3.39 -13.21
N ARG A 78 -3.32 3.07 -12.95
CA ARG A 78 -3.73 1.83 -12.29
C ARG A 78 -3.17 0.59 -12.99
N MET A 79 -3.19 0.57 -14.32
CA MET A 79 -2.70 -0.58 -15.09
C MET A 79 -1.18 -0.71 -15.03
N THR A 80 -0.45 0.41 -15.03
CA THR A 80 1.00 0.40 -14.82
C THR A 80 1.34 -0.17 -13.45
N GLY A 81 0.70 0.32 -12.38
CA GLY A 81 0.90 -0.23 -11.03
C GLY A 81 0.56 -1.73 -10.93
N TYR A 82 -0.50 -2.16 -11.63
CA TYR A 82 -0.89 -3.58 -11.69
C TYR A 82 0.23 -4.43 -12.31
N ARG A 83 0.73 -4.03 -13.49
CA ARG A 83 1.81 -4.76 -14.19
C ARG A 83 3.08 -4.85 -13.33
N ARG A 84 3.48 -3.73 -12.70
CA ARG A 84 4.66 -3.71 -11.80
C ARG A 84 4.57 -4.72 -10.66
N ILE A 85 3.37 -4.89 -10.07
CA ILE A 85 3.16 -5.88 -9.01
C ILE A 85 3.25 -7.30 -9.57
N VAL A 86 2.62 -7.56 -10.72
CA VAL A 86 2.65 -8.88 -11.36
C VAL A 86 4.07 -9.25 -11.76
N GLU A 87 4.83 -8.34 -12.36
CA GLU A 87 6.26 -8.52 -12.71
C GLU A 87 7.06 -8.95 -11.46
N VAL A 88 6.97 -8.20 -10.36
CA VAL A 88 7.69 -8.52 -9.12
C VAL A 88 7.29 -9.88 -8.54
N MET A 89 6.00 -10.24 -8.63
CA MET A 89 5.52 -11.54 -8.16
C MET A 89 6.05 -12.68 -9.03
N GLN A 90 6.09 -12.50 -10.34
CA GLN A 90 6.66 -13.47 -11.28
C GLN A 90 8.16 -13.67 -11.04
N ASP A 91 8.90 -12.58 -10.88
CA ASP A 91 10.34 -12.61 -10.57
C ASP A 91 10.62 -13.33 -9.23
N ALA A 92 9.71 -13.18 -8.25
CA ALA A 92 9.77 -13.89 -6.98
C ALA A 92 9.29 -15.36 -7.05
N GLY A 93 8.93 -15.86 -8.24
CA GLY A 93 8.42 -17.23 -8.43
C GLY A 93 6.99 -17.45 -7.94
N ILE A 94 6.26 -16.39 -7.58
CA ILE A 94 4.87 -16.45 -7.11
C ILE A 94 3.94 -16.52 -8.32
N ARG A 95 3.26 -17.66 -8.49
CA ARG A 95 2.42 -17.95 -9.66
C ARG A 95 0.99 -18.34 -9.26
N GLY A 96 0.02 -18.01 -10.12
CA GLY A 96 -1.38 -18.37 -9.94
C GLY A 96 -2.32 -17.17 -9.82
N SER A 97 -3.61 -17.44 -9.56
CA SER A 97 -4.67 -16.42 -9.51
C SER A 97 -4.49 -15.37 -8.41
N TYR A 98 -3.71 -15.70 -7.38
CA TYR A 98 -3.36 -14.81 -6.26
C TYR A 98 -2.11 -13.96 -6.52
N ALA A 99 -1.39 -14.16 -7.62
CA ALA A 99 -0.25 -13.34 -8.03
C ALA A 99 -0.71 -11.99 -8.62
N THR A 100 -1.49 -11.24 -7.83
CA THR A 100 -2.12 -9.98 -8.23
C THR A 100 -2.17 -8.99 -7.05
N PRO A 101 -2.42 -7.69 -7.30
CA PRO A 101 -2.64 -6.72 -6.22
C PRO A 101 -3.82 -7.09 -5.29
N LYS A 102 -4.86 -7.76 -5.85
CA LYS A 102 -5.98 -8.27 -5.05
C LYS A 102 -5.52 -9.40 -4.14
N GLY A 103 -4.65 -10.28 -4.64
CA GLY A 103 -4.06 -11.36 -3.85
C GLY A 103 -3.20 -10.84 -2.70
N LEU A 104 -2.35 -9.83 -2.93
CA LEU A 104 -1.60 -9.16 -1.83
C LEU A 104 -2.53 -8.65 -0.72
N ARG A 105 -3.60 -7.97 -1.12
CA ARG A 105 -4.60 -7.45 -0.19
C ARG A 105 -5.31 -8.56 0.59
N HIS A 106 -5.63 -9.66 -0.09
CA HIS A 106 -6.22 -10.83 0.57
C HIS A 106 -5.24 -11.46 1.57
N ALA A 107 -3.98 -11.64 1.17
CA ALA A 107 -2.93 -12.19 2.03
C ALA A 107 -2.70 -11.34 3.29
N PHE A 108 -2.76 -10.01 3.18
CA PHE A 108 -2.72 -9.12 4.35
C PHE A 108 -3.87 -9.43 5.33
N GLY A 109 -5.10 -9.55 4.83
CA GLY A 109 -6.26 -9.90 5.65
C GLY A 109 -6.12 -11.27 6.32
N VAL A 110 -5.67 -12.29 5.58
CA VAL A 110 -5.40 -13.64 6.11
C VAL A 110 -4.34 -13.59 7.21
N ARG A 111 -3.22 -12.90 6.98
CA ARG A 111 -2.15 -12.74 7.97
C ARG A 111 -2.63 -12.06 9.24
N ALA A 112 -3.46 -11.02 9.11
CA ALA A 112 -4.01 -10.32 10.27
C ALA A 112 -4.90 -11.22 11.12
N ILE A 113 -5.74 -12.06 10.49
CA ILE A 113 -6.55 -13.07 11.18
C ILE A 113 -5.67 -14.09 11.89
N GLN A 114 -4.64 -14.61 11.21
CA GLN A 114 -3.70 -15.57 11.77
C GLN A 114 -2.91 -15.00 12.96
N ALA A 115 -2.63 -13.70 12.95
CA ALA A 115 -1.99 -12.97 14.04
C ALA A 115 -2.97 -12.54 15.16
N SER A 116 -4.21 -13.06 15.16
CA SER A 116 -5.26 -12.72 16.14
C SER A 116 -5.58 -11.24 16.23
N VAL A 117 -5.35 -10.47 15.15
CA VAL A 117 -5.77 -9.07 15.08
C VAL A 117 -7.29 -9.03 14.91
N PRO A 118 -8.04 -8.29 15.76
CA PRO A 118 -9.48 -8.18 15.62
C PRO A 118 -9.91 -7.78 14.20
N LEU A 119 -10.83 -8.53 13.61
CA LEU A 119 -11.36 -8.29 12.25
C LEU A 119 -11.90 -6.87 12.08
N THR A 120 -12.45 -6.29 13.15
CA THR A 120 -12.96 -4.92 13.20
C THR A 120 -11.87 -3.86 12.94
N LEU A 121 -10.60 -4.18 13.20
CA LEU A 121 -9.46 -3.32 12.89
C LEU A 121 -8.97 -3.50 11.45
N VAL A 122 -9.14 -4.68 10.88
CA VAL A 122 -8.72 -5.02 9.50
C VAL A 122 -9.75 -4.56 8.45
N GLN A 123 -11.03 -4.52 8.81
CA GLN A 123 -12.13 -4.17 7.91
C GLN A 123 -12.44 -2.66 7.79
N LYS A 124 -11.76 -1.80 8.57
CA LYS A 124 -11.92 -0.33 8.51
C LYS A 124 -11.48 0.25 7.15
#